data_AF-A0A3P3XTB1-F1
#
_entry.id   AF-A0A3P3XTB1-F1
#
_cell.length_a   1.000
_cell.length_b   1.000
_cell.length_c   1.000
_cell.angle_alpha   90.00
_cell.angle_beta   90.00
_cell.angle_gamma   90.00
#
_symmetry.space_group_name_H-M   'P 1'
#
loop_
_entity.id
_entity.type
_entity.pdbx_description
1 polymer ?
#
loop_
_entity_poly.entity_id
_entity_poly.type
_entity_poly.pdbx_seq_one_letter_code
_entity_poly.pdbx_strand_id
1 'polypeptide(L)'
;MRHTLRRQPGAGSCKVFLFLLFVSVFLCFFAVSCKGTEVYSFGWFDERGSRLAFSSSVAGSDVSSFSRQGEKRRYTLAKAVEVPEGYSVRLTFSALSGGTEFQVGYGDEKGKNTSVLCSIPEPGQFAFVLPFSGPNALRWVEVKILKMPQQISSGQDGSVQSSQNGSDAQALNSHETLSPPLSLQEIRFVSPMRGMRHENNTVELSPHFSFETKNGSGHYEIRGPFSDLPSGIMDSMQLEVVLEGGSGIAALFWGDQKLTYRHGGEKSAFSLPCSLFADTPDRIALDVKDDIRVISFCVVQSKATTELARIDPGLLVYHAPLDDKPYYLARWDLRPEVLLFLFKDYAIQDRYLKRLAFFVEKIGFAGRLAQDSEIADLHGWNAHDYRPEDLARFFDTAAAQKFPLSAEEIELRELLIKEGVILKNGTRIVPGKGAIVSITQESPAYLQYRFLAHELSHALFFTDGRYRDLVLSLYQKMTDDEKWFLIRYFRWMRYDVDSSYLMANEMQAYLVQQPLKDLEKYFSDTLGDRLAKEHPELADAIHGYMQQHLSALVAIARQLDSYLQASYGFETGRLYRVR
;
A
#
# COMPACT_ATOMS: atom_id res chain seq x y z
N MET A 1 -49.20 17.34 -51.86
CA MET A 1 -49.84 16.02 -52.04
C MET A 1 -50.67 15.78 -50.78
N ARG A 2 -52.01 15.91 -50.88
CA ARG A 2 -52.98 14.79 -50.90
C ARG A 2 -52.78 13.88 -49.68
N HIS A 3 -53.72 13.68 -48.76
CA HIS A 3 -55.17 13.77 -48.86
C HIS A 3 -55.76 13.64 -47.43
N THR A 4 -56.68 14.55 -47.05
CA THR A 4 -58.03 14.29 -46.46
C THR A 4 -58.23 13.41 -45.20
N LEU A 5 -59.25 13.56 -44.33
CA LEU A 5 -60.64 14.04 -44.45
C LEU A 5 -61.23 14.26 -43.02
N ARG A 6 -62.03 15.33 -42.84
CA ARG A 6 -63.42 15.43 -42.25
C ARG A 6 -63.78 14.69 -40.95
N ARG A 7 -64.76 15.10 -40.10
CA ARG A 7 -65.85 16.12 -40.02
C ARG A 7 -66.33 16.02 -38.55
N GLN A 8 -66.49 17.11 -37.77
CA GLN A 8 -67.71 17.93 -37.59
C GLN A 8 -68.76 17.33 -36.60
N PRO A 9 -69.74 18.12 -36.10
CA PRO A 9 -69.82 18.50 -34.68
C PRO A 9 -71.18 18.15 -34.02
N GLY A 10 -71.30 18.37 -32.71
CA GLY A 10 -72.56 18.22 -31.99
C GLY A 10 -72.76 19.36 -30.99
N ALA A 11 -73.67 20.27 -31.34
CA ALA A 11 -74.15 21.37 -30.51
C ALA A 11 -75.30 20.92 -29.58
N GLY A 12 -75.48 21.61 -28.46
CA GLY A 12 -76.62 21.48 -27.55
C GLY A 12 -76.23 21.97 -26.16
N SER A 13 -76.13 23.28 -25.89
CA SER A 13 -77.22 24.24 -25.65
C SER A 13 -78.10 23.93 -24.43
N CYS A 14 -78.18 24.96 -23.58
CA CYS A 14 -79.21 25.34 -22.61
C CYS A 14 -78.96 24.94 -21.16
N LYS A 15 -78.43 25.90 -20.36
CA LYS A 15 -79.14 27.04 -19.71
C LYS A 15 -79.81 26.56 -18.42
N VAL A 16 -79.44 27.12 -17.26
CA VAL A 16 -80.24 28.04 -16.41
C VAL A 16 -79.70 27.70 -14.99
N PHE A 17 -79.25 28.55 -14.06
CA PHE A 17 -79.48 29.95 -13.66
C PHE A 17 -78.31 30.37 -12.72
N LEU A 18 -77.80 31.62 -12.75
CA LEU A 18 -78.19 32.74 -11.83
C LEU A 18 -77.83 32.42 -10.36
N PHE A 19 -77.04 33.18 -9.59
CA PHE A 19 -76.98 34.62 -9.27
C PHE A 19 -75.61 34.83 -8.57
N LEU A 20 -74.79 35.87 -8.86
CA LEU A 20 -74.65 37.12 -8.08
C LEU A 20 -74.39 36.88 -6.57
N LEU A 21 -73.56 37.60 -5.80
CA LEU A 21 -72.67 38.76 -5.87
C LEU A 21 -72.38 39.06 -4.37
N PHE A 22 -71.31 39.81 -4.03
CA PHE A 22 -71.04 40.40 -2.70
C PHE A 22 -70.61 39.42 -1.56
N VAL A 23 -69.70 39.70 -0.63
CA VAL A 23 -68.67 40.71 -0.32
C VAL A 23 -68.15 40.33 1.09
N SER A 24 -66.95 40.79 1.45
CA SER A 24 -66.44 41.00 2.83
C SER A 24 -65.52 39.97 3.52
N VAL A 25 -64.26 40.43 3.72
CA VAL A 25 -63.60 40.71 5.01
C VAL A 25 -63.29 39.55 5.99
N PHE A 26 -61.97 39.32 6.14
CA PHE A 26 -61.19 38.91 7.33
C PHE A 26 -61.51 37.62 8.11
N LEU A 27 -60.58 36.66 8.02
CA LEU A 27 -60.02 35.87 9.13
C LEU A 27 -58.75 35.16 8.58
N CYS A 28 -57.56 35.70 8.84
CA CYS A 28 -56.67 35.40 9.98
C CYS A 28 -55.96 34.02 9.92
N PHE A 29 -54.62 34.13 9.96
CA PHE A 29 -53.63 33.21 10.53
C PHE A 29 -52.85 32.20 9.65
N PHE A 30 -51.53 32.46 9.64
CA PHE A 30 -50.37 31.58 9.45
C PHE A 30 -50.28 30.71 8.19
N ALA A 31 -49.58 31.24 7.18
CA ALA A 31 -48.49 30.49 6.55
C ALA A 31 -47.36 31.48 6.24
N VAL A 32 -46.58 31.80 7.27
CA VAL A 32 -45.27 32.43 7.09
C VAL A 32 -44.49 31.53 6.14
N SER A 33 -44.17 32.12 4.99
CA SER A 33 -43.23 31.63 3.99
C SER A 33 -42.01 30.99 4.66
N CYS A 34 -41.95 29.66 4.69
CA CYS A 34 -40.68 28.94 4.78
C CYS A 34 -39.93 29.21 3.47
N LYS A 35 -39.23 30.34 3.42
CA LYS A 35 -38.14 30.56 2.48
C LYS A 35 -37.17 29.40 2.70
N GLY A 36 -37.20 28.43 1.78
CA GLY A 36 -36.20 27.38 1.73
C GLY A 36 -34.84 28.04 1.72
N THR A 37 -34.09 27.84 2.79
CA THR A 37 -32.71 28.28 2.88
C THR A 37 -31.98 27.56 1.75
N GLU A 38 -31.44 28.31 0.79
CA GLU A 38 -30.59 27.78 -0.27
C GLU A 38 -29.46 26.98 0.36
N VAL A 39 -29.45 25.67 0.16
CA VAL A 39 -28.31 24.82 0.51
C VAL A 39 -27.51 24.66 -0.78
N TYR A 40 -26.36 25.33 -0.86
CA TYR A 40 -25.38 25.11 -1.92
C TYR A 40 -25.01 23.62 -1.93
N SER A 41 -25.57 22.90 -2.88
CA SER A 41 -25.40 21.46 -3.06
C SER A 41 -23.92 21.18 -3.33
N PHE A 42 -23.27 20.57 -2.34
CA PHE A 42 -21.94 20.00 -2.44
C PHE A 42 -21.75 19.16 -3.72
N GLY A 43 -20.50 18.99 -4.15
CA GLY A 43 -20.17 18.22 -5.35
C GLY A 43 -20.56 16.74 -5.20
N TRP A 44 -21.22 16.20 -6.23
CA TRP A 44 -21.38 14.76 -6.42
C TRP A 44 -20.60 14.36 -7.65
N PHE A 45 -19.85 13.28 -7.57
CA PHE A 45 -18.96 12.88 -8.64
C PHE A 45 -19.10 11.40 -8.98
N ASP A 46 -19.03 11.09 -10.27
CA ASP A 46 -18.92 9.72 -10.78
C ASP A 46 -17.52 9.14 -10.52
N GLU A 47 -17.27 7.90 -10.97
CA GLU A 47 -16.00 7.21 -10.81
C GLU A 47 -14.80 7.89 -11.48
N ARG A 48 -15.05 8.84 -12.40
CA ARG A 48 -14.01 9.61 -13.13
C ARG A 48 -13.83 11.01 -12.56
N GLY A 49 -14.56 11.37 -11.51
CA GLY A 49 -14.56 12.72 -10.96
C GLY A 49 -15.41 13.72 -11.76
N SER A 50 -16.27 13.24 -12.67
CA SER A 50 -17.21 14.10 -13.40
C SER A 50 -18.38 14.44 -12.50
N ARG A 51 -18.77 15.72 -12.47
CA ARG A 51 -19.86 16.17 -11.61
C ARG A 51 -21.19 15.56 -12.09
N LEU A 52 -21.85 14.81 -11.21
CA LEU A 52 -23.21 14.32 -11.45
C LEU A 52 -24.18 15.50 -11.40
N ALA A 53 -25.15 15.53 -12.33
CA ALA A 53 -26.05 16.67 -12.49
C ALA A 53 -27.00 16.80 -11.28
N PHE A 54 -26.90 17.94 -10.59
CA PHE A 54 -27.86 18.40 -9.59
C PHE A 54 -28.35 19.78 -10.00
N SER A 55 -29.67 19.99 -9.96
CA SER A 55 -30.27 21.32 -9.98
C SER A 55 -31.18 21.47 -8.77
N SER A 56 -30.79 22.31 -7.80
CA SER A 56 -31.70 22.74 -6.74
C SER A 56 -32.52 23.93 -7.24
N SER A 57 -33.60 23.67 -7.95
CA SER A 57 -34.70 24.63 -8.08
C SER A 57 -36.01 23.90 -8.34
N VAL A 58 -37.06 24.38 -7.70
CA VAL A 58 -38.39 23.75 -7.68
C VAL A 58 -38.99 23.70 -9.09
N ALA A 59 -39.72 22.60 -9.34
CA ALA A 59 -40.69 22.32 -10.42
C ALA A 59 -40.15 21.72 -11.73
N GLY A 60 -40.07 20.39 -11.72
CA GLY A 60 -40.06 19.50 -12.89
C GLY A 60 -39.90 18.06 -12.37
N SER A 61 -40.59 17.08 -12.96
CA SER A 61 -40.55 15.67 -12.54
C SER A 61 -39.18 14.99 -12.64
N ASP A 62 -38.16 15.71 -13.10
CA ASP A 62 -36.78 15.26 -13.35
C ASP A 62 -35.75 15.91 -12.40
N VAL A 63 -36.17 16.42 -11.23
CA VAL A 63 -35.30 17.22 -10.34
C VAL A 63 -35.01 16.50 -9.01
N SER A 64 -33.72 16.37 -8.67
CA SER A 64 -33.21 15.85 -7.40
C SER A 64 -33.61 16.78 -6.26
N SER A 65 -34.08 16.25 -5.12
CA SER A 65 -34.64 17.04 -4.02
C SER A 65 -33.92 16.82 -2.68
N PHE A 66 -33.87 17.87 -1.86
CA PHE A 66 -33.43 17.82 -0.47
C PHE A 66 -34.63 18.11 0.44
N SER A 67 -34.82 17.28 1.46
CA SER A 67 -35.85 17.49 2.47
C SER A 67 -35.25 17.38 3.86
N ARG A 68 -35.61 18.32 4.74
CA ARG A 68 -35.26 18.31 6.16
C ARG A 68 -36.52 18.17 6.99
N GLN A 69 -36.58 17.15 7.85
CA GLN A 69 -37.68 16.94 8.78
C GLN A 69 -37.10 16.66 10.18
N GLY A 70 -37.08 17.68 11.04
CA GLY A 70 -36.42 17.62 12.34
C GLY A 70 -34.92 17.33 12.22
N GLU A 71 -34.48 16.23 12.84
CA GLU A 71 -33.09 15.72 12.82
C GLU A 71 -32.75 14.92 11.57
N LYS A 72 -33.73 14.60 10.72
CA LYS A 72 -33.53 13.89 9.46
C LYS A 72 -33.25 14.84 8.33
N ARG A 73 -32.18 14.56 7.58
CA ARG A 73 -31.78 15.24 6.35
C ARG A 73 -31.72 14.20 5.24
N ARG A 74 -32.65 14.25 4.29
CA ARG A 74 -32.72 13.30 3.17
C ARG A 74 -32.39 14.00 1.85
N TYR A 75 -31.50 13.39 1.10
CA TYR A 75 -31.09 13.76 -0.25
C TYR A 75 -31.63 12.69 -1.21
N THR A 76 -32.45 13.10 -2.17
CA THR A 76 -33.08 12.21 -3.14
C THR A 76 -32.64 12.60 -4.55
N LEU A 77 -32.12 11.65 -5.31
CA LEU A 77 -31.72 11.84 -6.70
C LEU A 77 -32.95 11.94 -7.61
N ALA A 78 -32.85 12.65 -8.74
CA ALA A 78 -33.90 12.75 -9.76
C ALA A 78 -34.16 11.40 -10.44
N LYS A 79 -33.07 10.68 -10.70
CA LYS A 79 -33.01 9.34 -11.29
C LYS A 79 -32.09 8.49 -10.43
N ALA A 80 -32.45 7.23 -10.18
CA ALA A 80 -31.53 6.30 -9.54
C ALA A 80 -30.24 6.16 -10.38
N VAL A 81 -29.10 6.16 -9.71
CA VAL A 81 -27.78 5.99 -10.35
C VAL A 81 -27.33 4.58 -10.07
N GLU A 82 -27.03 3.82 -11.12
CA GLU A 82 -26.45 2.49 -10.97
C GLU A 82 -25.08 2.60 -10.31
N VAL A 83 -24.88 1.82 -9.25
CA VAL A 83 -23.58 1.74 -8.59
C VAL A 83 -22.88 0.53 -9.19
N PRO A 84 -21.70 0.70 -9.83
CA PRO A 84 -21.00 -0.42 -10.41
C PRO A 84 -20.73 -1.50 -9.35
N GLU A 85 -20.78 -2.76 -9.77
CA GLU A 85 -20.47 -3.87 -8.89
C GLU A 85 -19.08 -3.70 -8.28
N GLY A 86 -18.97 -3.94 -6.97
CA GLY A 86 -17.71 -3.77 -6.26
C GLY A 86 -17.31 -2.31 -6.01
N TYR A 87 -18.21 -1.33 -6.07
CA TYR A 87 -17.93 0.04 -5.61
C TYR A 87 -18.55 0.34 -4.24
N SER A 88 -18.05 1.37 -3.58
CA SER A 88 -18.54 1.89 -2.31
C SER A 88 -18.99 3.34 -2.46
N VAL A 89 -19.84 3.80 -1.54
CA VAL A 89 -20.28 5.20 -1.48
C VAL A 89 -19.48 5.91 -0.38
N ARG A 90 -18.70 6.92 -0.78
CA ARG A 90 -17.94 7.79 0.11
C ARG A 90 -18.75 9.04 0.43
N LEU A 91 -18.98 9.29 1.72
CA LEU A 91 -19.68 10.48 2.23
C LEU A 91 -18.72 11.33 3.06
N THR A 92 -18.38 12.54 2.61
CA THR A 92 -17.51 13.44 3.37
C THR A 92 -18.32 14.41 4.19
N PHE A 93 -17.98 14.53 5.47
CA PHE A 93 -18.58 15.44 6.41
C PHE A 93 -17.54 16.40 6.99
N SER A 94 -17.98 17.60 7.33
CA SER A 94 -17.26 18.51 8.22
C SER A 94 -18.07 18.68 9.49
N ALA A 95 -17.43 18.48 10.63
CA ALA A 95 -18.01 18.65 11.96
C ALA A 95 -17.33 19.80 12.69
N LEU A 96 -18.12 20.71 13.25
CA LEU A 96 -17.64 21.85 14.04
C LEU A 96 -17.47 21.51 15.52
N SER A 97 -18.08 20.42 15.97
CA SER A 97 -18.02 19.91 17.33
C SER A 97 -17.81 18.39 17.33
N GLY A 98 -17.07 17.88 18.32
CA GLY A 98 -16.91 16.44 18.55
C GLY A 98 -18.19 15.76 19.04
N GLY A 99 -18.11 14.53 19.53
CA GLY A 99 -19.22 13.79 20.16
C GLY A 99 -20.54 13.69 19.38
N THR A 100 -20.51 13.78 18.05
CA THR A 100 -21.72 13.73 17.20
C THR A 100 -22.00 12.31 16.78
N GLU A 101 -23.19 11.79 17.09
CA GLU A 101 -23.64 10.45 16.64
C GLU A 101 -24.79 10.62 15.63
N PHE A 102 -24.73 9.90 14.52
CA PHE A 102 -25.73 9.96 13.46
C PHE A 102 -25.86 8.64 12.73
N GLN A 103 -27.00 8.41 12.11
CA GLN A 103 -27.27 7.26 11.26
C GLN A 103 -27.31 7.71 9.81
N VAL A 104 -26.60 7.01 8.93
CA VAL A 104 -26.70 7.16 7.48
C VAL A 104 -27.54 6.02 6.93
N GLY A 105 -28.70 6.32 6.35
CA GLY A 105 -29.48 5.40 5.54
C GLY A 105 -29.26 5.66 4.05
N TYR A 106 -29.29 4.64 3.22
CA TYR A 106 -29.33 4.79 1.77
C TYR A 106 -30.11 3.64 1.12
N GLY A 107 -30.70 3.88 -0.05
CA GLY A 107 -31.53 2.87 -0.70
C GLY A 107 -31.95 3.22 -2.13
N ASP A 108 -32.72 2.33 -2.73
CA ASP A 108 -33.25 2.45 -4.10
C ASP A 108 -34.70 2.95 -4.15
N GLU A 109 -35.24 2.99 -5.37
CA GLU A 109 -36.63 3.32 -5.66
C GLU A 109 -37.63 2.25 -5.19
N LYS A 110 -37.17 1.01 -4.99
CA LYS A 110 -38.01 -0.15 -4.61
C LYS A 110 -38.12 -0.36 -3.11
N GLY A 111 -37.43 0.46 -2.31
CA GLY A 111 -37.48 0.45 -0.85
C GLY A 111 -36.42 -0.44 -0.18
N LYS A 112 -35.53 -1.10 -0.94
CA LYS A 112 -34.38 -1.80 -0.35
C LYS A 112 -33.42 -0.75 0.19
N ASN A 113 -33.11 -0.82 1.47
CA ASN A 113 -32.24 0.14 2.13
C ASN A 113 -31.28 -0.53 3.09
N THR A 114 -30.17 0.16 3.34
CA THR A 114 -29.18 -0.17 4.36
C THR A 114 -29.00 1.06 5.24
N SER A 115 -28.69 0.85 6.51
CA SER A 115 -28.35 1.95 7.41
C SER A 115 -27.12 1.62 8.24
N VAL A 116 -26.30 2.64 8.49
CA VAL A 116 -25.03 2.53 9.22
C VAL A 116 -25.01 3.59 10.31
N LEU A 117 -24.60 3.21 11.52
CA LEU A 117 -24.36 4.13 12.62
C LEU A 117 -22.96 4.71 12.51
N CYS A 118 -22.84 6.02 12.68
CA CYS A 118 -21.60 6.77 12.57
C CYS A 118 -21.41 7.66 13.80
N SER A 119 -20.15 7.88 14.18
CA SER A 119 -19.77 8.78 15.26
C SER A 119 -18.57 9.62 14.84
N ILE A 120 -18.58 10.89 15.22
CA ILE A 120 -17.48 11.83 15.05
C ILE A 120 -17.07 12.29 16.45
N PRO A 121 -15.93 11.79 16.99
CA PRO A 121 -15.55 12.05 18.37
C PRO A 121 -15.01 13.47 18.58
N GLU A 122 -14.43 14.08 17.55
CA GLU A 122 -13.77 15.39 17.60
C GLU A 122 -14.12 16.25 16.37
N PRO A 123 -13.97 17.59 16.44
CA PRO A 123 -14.16 18.46 15.28
C PRO A 123 -13.17 18.11 14.16
N GLY A 124 -13.59 18.21 12.90
CA GLY A 124 -12.72 17.91 11.76
C GLY A 124 -13.46 17.50 10.49
N GLN A 125 -12.70 16.99 9.52
CA GLN A 125 -13.24 16.37 8.30
C GLN A 125 -13.17 14.85 8.40
N PHE A 126 -14.29 14.19 8.08
CA PHE A 126 -14.43 12.74 8.14
C PHE A 126 -15.06 12.25 6.84
N ALA A 127 -14.58 11.13 6.30
CA ALA A 127 -15.20 10.47 5.17
C ALA A 127 -15.61 9.05 5.55
N PHE A 128 -16.87 8.70 5.33
CA PHE A 128 -17.38 7.35 5.58
C PHE A 128 -17.49 6.60 4.26
N VAL A 129 -16.71 5.53 4.11
CA VAL A 129 -16.74 4.65 2.92
C VAL A 129 -17.67 3.49 3.21
N LEU A 130 -18.90 3.60 2.72
CA LEU A 130 -19.97 2.65 2.99
C LEU A 130 -20.01 1.58 1.90
N PRO A 131 -19.96 0.29 2.26
CA PRO A 131 -20.09 -0.80 1.29
C PRO A 131 -21.45 -0.71 0.61
N PHE A 132 -21.51 -0.96 -0.70
CA PHE A 132 -22.75 -0.94 -1.45
C PHE A 132 -23.13 -2.35 -1.89
N SER A 133 -23.46 -3.22 -0.92
CA SER A 133 -23.98 -4.58 -1.14
C SER A 133 -25.51 -4.63 -1.29
N GLY A 134 -26.13 -3.45 -1.39
CA GLY A 134 -27.56 -3.22 -1.38
C GLY A 134 -28.22 -3.31 -2.76
N PRO A 135 -29.11 -2.38 -3.11
CA PRO A 135 -29.75 -2.38 -4.44
C PRO A 135 -28.78 -1.97 -5.53
N ASN A 136 -28.98 -2.41 -6.78
CA ASN A 136 -28.07 -2.10 -7.91
C ASN A 136 -28.04 -0.60 -8.29
N ALA A 137 -28.88 0.23 -7.66
CA ALA A 137 -28.93 1.66 -7.90
C ALA A 137 -29.17 2.45 -6.62
N LEU A 138 -28.43 3.54 -6.44
CA LEU A 138 -28.63 4.52 -5.38
C LEU A 138 -29.73 5.50 -5.81
N ARG A 139 -30.76 5.69 -4.98
CA ARG A 139 -31.81 6.70 -5.19
C ARG A 139 -31.76 7.82 -4.15
N TRP A 140 -31.48 7.48 -2.90
CA TRP A 140 -31.49 8.46 -1.82
C TRP A 140 -30.45 8.13 -0.74
N VAL A 141 -30.03 9.17 -0.04
CA VAL A 141 -29.19 9.12 1.16
C VAL A 141 -29.88 9.93 2.25
N GLU A 142 -30.03 9.38 3.44
CA GLU A 142 -30.60 10.02 4.61
C GLU A 142 -29.57 10.07 5.72
N VAL A 143 -29.39 11.23 6.33
CA VAL A 143 -28.59 11.43 7.54
C VAL A 143 -29.54 11.81 8.66
N LYS A 144 -29.63 10.96 9.69
CA LYS A 144 -30.40 11.20 10.90
C LYS A 144 -29.44 11.43 12.05
N ILE A 145 -29.40 12.67 12.56
CA ILE A 145 -28.64 12.98 13.77
C ILE A 145 -29.31 12.28 14.96
N LEU A 146 -28.53 11.62 15.81
CA LEU A 146 -29.02 10.92 17.00
C LEU A 146 -28.59 11.64 18.28
N LYS A 147 -27.40 12.23 18.27
CA LYS A 147 -26.84 12.98 19.40
C LYS A 147 -25.90 14.08 18.89
N MET A 148 -26.01 15.24 19.51
CA MET A 148 -25.10 16.37 19.34
C MET A 148 -24.60 16.76 20.74
N PRO A 149 -23.34 17.22 20.89
CA PRO A 149 -22.97 17.95 22.09
C PRO A 149 -23.87 19.16 22.23
N GLN A 150 -24.33 19.45 23.44
CA GLN A 150 -24.95 20.74 23.71
C GLN A 150 -23.93 21.83 23.36
N GLN A 151 -24.27 22.72 22.43
CA GLN A 151 -23.56 23.99 22.32
C GLN A 151 -23.62 24.61 23.71
N ILE A 152 -22.48 24.81 24.36
CA ILE A 152 -22.42 25.65 25.55
C ILE A 152 -22.83 27.03 25.07
N SER A 153 -24.09 27.38 25.27
CA SER A 153 -24.54 28.76 25.16
C SER A 153 -23.76 29.53 26.21
N SER A 154 -22.84 30.39 25.76
CA SER A 154 -22.30 31.44 26.61
C SER A 154 -23.45 32.36 27.03
N GLY A 155 -24.05 32.05 28.18
CA GLY A 155 -25.10 32.83 28.83
C GLY A 155 -24.73 32.99 30.30
N GLN A 156 -24.42 34.22 30.68
CA GLN A 156 -24.01 34.67 32.01
C GLN A 156 -25.12 34.49 33.07
N ASP A 157 -24.70 34.19 34.29
CA ASP A 157 -25.19 34.78 35.54
C ASP A 157 -23.93 35.17 36.33
N GLY A 158 -23.59 36.45 36.52
CA GLY A 158 -24.16 37.35 37.53
C GLY A 158 -23.20 37.45 38.72
N SER A 159 -22.25 38.39 38.74
CA SER A 159 -22.43 39.63 39.51
C SER A 159 -21.24 40.60 39.31
N VAL A 160 -21.48 41.78 38.74
CA VAL A 160 -20.84 43.05 39.16
C VAL A 160 -21.80 44.20 38.83
N GLN A 161 -22.00 45.07 39.82
CA GLN A 161 -22.83 46.28 39.76
C GLN A 161 -22.20 47.41 38.93
N SER A 162 -23.10 48.28 38.45
CA SER A 162 -22.98 49.73 38.21
C SER A 162 -22.04 50.26 37.11
N SER A 163 -22.65 50.87 36.08
CA SER A 163 -22.80 52.34 35.99
C SER A 163 -23.43 52.77 34.64
N GLN A 164 -24.09 53.92 34.67
CA GLN A 164 -24.96 54.50 33.65
C GLN A 164 -24.17 55.15 32.49
N ASN A 165 -24.71 55.09 31.26
CA ASN A 165 -25.15 56.27 30.46
C ASN A 165 -25.29 55.96 28.95
N GLY A 166 -26.36 56.49 28.33
CA GLY A 166 -26.31 57.08 26.99
C GLY A 166 -26.71 56.23 25.77
N SER A 167 -27.93 56.45 25.29
CA SER A 167 -28.36 56.56 23.88
C SER A 167 -27.48 55.98 22.75
N ASP A 168 -28.00 55.01 22.00
CA ASP A 168 -28.60 55.26 20.67
C ASP A 168 -28.97 53.95 19.97
N ALA A 169 -30.11 53.99 19.29
CA ALA A 169 -30.64 52.90 18.50
C ALA A 169 -29.86 52.75 17.19
N GLN A 170 -29.17 51.63 16.99
CA GLN A 170 -28.93 51.07 15.66
C GLN A 170 -29.06 49.55 15.70
N ALA A 171 -30.10 49.08 15.02
CA ALA A 171 -30.31 47.69 14.70
C ALA A 171 -29.21 47.20 13.76
N LEU A 172 -28.29 46.37 14.27
CA LEU A 172 -27.52 45.46 13.43
C LEU A 172 -28.20 44.08 13.47
N ASN A 173 -28.96 43.82 12.41
CA ASN A 173 -29.32 42.46 12.00
C ASN A 173 -28.04 41.74 11.57
N SER A 174 -27.27 41.19 12.51
CA SER A 174 -26.36 40.08 12.21
C SER A 174 -27.15 38.79 12.36
N HIS A 175 -27.76 38.34 11.26
CA HIS A 175 -28.06 36.92 11.07
C HIS A 175 -26.70 36.18 11.08
N GLU A 176 -26.19 35.85 12.27
CA GLU A 176 -25.20 34.80 12.41
C GLU A 176 -25.85 33.52 11.89
N THR A 177 -25.55 33.21 10.63
CA THR A 177 -25.89 31.92 10.03
C THR A 177 -24.98 30.91 10.72
N LEU A 178 -25.41 30.44 11.89
CA LEU A 178 -24.77 29.35 12.62
C LEU A 178 -24.61 28.18 11.64
N SER A 179 -23.36 27.94 11.23
CA SER A 179 -23.03 26.83 10.35
C SER A 179 -23.48 25.54 11.04
N PRO A 180 -24.10 24.60 10.30
CA PRO A 180 -24.65 23.41 10.92
C PRO A 180 -23.51 22.61 11.58
N PRO A 181 -23.72 22.10 12.82
CA PRO A 181 -22.67 21.41 13.58
C PRO A 181 -22.09 20.18 12.87
N LEU A 182 -22.89 19.58 11.98
CA LEU A 182 -22.47 18.58 11.01
C LEU A 182 -22.96 18.99 9.63
N SER A 183 -22.05 19.03 8.65
CA SER A 183 -22.33 19.36 7.25
C SER A 183 -21.81 18.27 6.32
N LEU A 184 -22.67 17.74 5.47
CA LEU A 184 -22.28 16.84 4.38
C LEU A 184 -21.67 17.69 3.24
N GLN A 185 -20.46 17.35 2.83
CA GLN A 185 -19.59 18.10 1.92
C GLN A 185 -19.37 17.41 0.57
N GLU A 186 -19.54 16.10 0.48
CA GLU A 186 -19.37 15.36 -0.77
C GLU A 186 -20.05 14.00 -0.69
N ILE A 187 -20.56 13.53 -1.84
CA ILE A 187 -20.88 12.12 -2.08
C ILE A 187 -20.17 11.66 -3.36
N ARG A 188 -19.43 10.56 -3.29
CA ARG A 188 -18.63 10.04 -4.40
C ARG A 188 -18.66 8.52 -4.46
N PHE A 189 -18.67 7.94 -5.65
CA PHE A 189 -18.42 6.52 -5.84
C PHE A 189 -16.91 6.25 -5.86
N VAL A 190 -16.47 5.29 -5.06
CA VAL A 190 -15.04 4.95 -4.91
C VAL A 190 -14.84 3.44 -4.93
N SER A 191 -13.62 3.00 -5.26
CA SER A 191 -13.22 1.60 -5.05
C SER A 191 -13.40 1.20 -3.58
N PRO A 192 -13.59 -0.09 -3.29
CA PRO A 192 -13.77 -0.58 -1.93
C PRO A 192 -12.58 -0.22 -1.06
N MET A 193 -12.89 0.24 0.15
CA MET A 193 -11.93 0.42 1.22
C MET A 193 -12.54 -0.14 2.51
N ARG A 194 -11.73 -0.86 3.28
CA ARG A 194 -12.05 -1.40 4.61
C ARG A 194 -10.95 -0.99 5.56
N GLY A 195 -11.28 -0.47 6.73
CA GLY A 195 -10.30 0.05 7.71
C GLY A 195 -10.38 1.56 7.91
N MET A 196 -9.24 2.18 8.22
CA MET A 196 -9.08 3.63 8.33
C MET A 196 -7.87 4.19 7.57
N ARG A 197 -7.95 5.47 7.21
CA ARG A 197 -6.86 6.24 6.62
C ARG A 197 -6.99 7.71 6.98
N HIS A 198 -5.88 8.37 7.29
CA HIS A 198 -5.77 9.83 7.36
C HIS A 198 -5.19 10.36 6.05
N GLU A 199 -5.94 11.18 5.32
CA GLU A 199 -5.51 11.78 4.06
C GLU A 199 -6.03 13.22 3.94
N ASN A 200 -5.16 14.18 3.63
CA ASN A 200 -5.51 15.60 3.41
C ASN A 200 -6.39 16.21 4.54
N ASN A 201 -6.02 16.01 5.81
CA ASN A 201 -6.79 16.41 7.00
C ASN A 201 -8.20 15.78 7.11
N THR A 202 -8.49 14.75 6.31
CA THR A 202 -9.71 13.96 6.39
C THR A 202 -9.40 12.59 7.00
N VAL A 203 -10.22 12.16 7.95
CA VAL A 203 -10.19 10.79 8.47
C VAL A 203 -11.20 9.95 7.69
N GLU A 204 -10.71 9.03 6.87
CA GLU A 204 -11.53 8.06 6.15
C GLU A 204 -11.75 6.80 6.98
N LEU A 205 -13.01 6.37 7.08
CA LEU A 205 -13.44 5.24 7.90
C LEU A 205 -14.42 4.36 7.13
N SER A 206 -14.24 3.06 7.25
CA SER A 206 -15.27 2.08 6.85
C SER A 206 -16.03 1.57 8.08
N PRO A 207 -17.27 1.08 7.94
CA PRO A 207 -18.05 0.48 9.04
C PRO A 207 -17.43 -0.78 9.68
N HIS A 208 -16.45 -1.36 9.00
CA HIS A 208 -15.77 -2.60 9.38
C HIS A 208 -14.61 -2.37 10.36
N PHE A 209 -14.26 -1.11 10.59
CA PHE A 209 -13.11 -0.71 11.38
C PHE A 209 -13.48 -0.46 12.84
N SER A 210 -12.62 -0.92 13.75
CA SER A 210 -12.65 -0.54 15.15
C SER A 210 -11.25 -0.26 15.68
N PHE A 211 -11.16 0.62 16.67
CA PHE A 211 -9.93 0.96 17.37
C PHE A 211 -10.20 1.01 18.88
N GLU A 212 -9.28 0.46 19.66
CA GLU A 212 -9.28 0.53 21.11
C GLU A 212 -7.85 0.69 21.65
N THR A 213 -7.71 1.36 22.79
CA THR A 213 -6.43 1.44 23.50
C THR A 213 -6.46 0.47 24.68
N LYS A 214 -5.45 -0.39 24.77
CA LYS A 214 -5.29 -1.40 25.84
C LYS A 214 -3.87 -1.37 26.37
N ASN A 215 -3.70 -1.18 27.68
CA ASN A 215 -2.42 -1.36 28.40
C ASN A 215 -1.19 -0.65 27.77
N GLY A 216 -1.35 0.57 27.26
CA GLY A 216 -0.22 1.27 26.63
C GLY A 216 0.01 0.91 25.14
N SER A 217 -0.94 0.21 24.52
CA SER A 217 -0.93 -0.17 23.11
C SER A 217 -2.25 0.16 22.42
N GLY A 218 -2.18 0.57 21.15
CA GLY A 218 -3.32 0.73 20.27
C GLY A 218 -3.61 -0.58 19.53
N HIS A 219 -4.85 -1.05 19.59
CA HIS A 219 -5.38 -2.20 18.88
C HIS A 219 -6.34 -1.73 17.79
N TYR A 220 -6.02 -2.04 16.54
CA TYR A 220 -6.78 -1.67 15.35
C TYR A 220 -7.33 -2.95 14.72
N GLU A 221 -8.59 -2.98 14.33
CA GLU A 221 -9.23 -4.19 13.79
C GLU A 221 -10.08 -3.85 12.56
N ILE A 222 -9.99 -4.68 11.53
CA ILE A 222 -10.87 -4.70 10.35
C ILE A 222 -11.64 -6.02 10.38
N ARG A 223 -12.96 -5.97 10.56
CA ARG A 223 -13.87 -7.12 10.56
C ARG A 223 -14.47 -7.37 9.18
N GLY A 224 -14.61 -8.62 8.76
CA GLY A 224 -15.08 -8.96 7.42
C GLY A 224 -14.31 -8.21 6.33
N PRO A 225 -12.96 -8.23 6.31
CA PRO A 225 -12.16 -7.47 5.34
C PRO A 225 -12.52 -7.77 3.89
N PHE A 226 -13.06 -8.96 3.62
CA PHE A 226 -13.45 -9.42 2.29
C PHE A 226 -14.95 -9.72 2.14
N SER A 227 -15.77 -9.40 3.16
CA SER A 227 -17.21 -9.67 3.10
C SER A 227 -17.91 -8.79 2.06
N ASP A 228 -18.87 -9.39 1.36
CA ASP A 228 -19.68 -8.76 0.32
C ASP A 228 -18.87 -8.15 -0.85
N LEU A 229 -17.64 -8.65 -1.05
CA LEU A 229 -16.82 -8.29 -2.20
C LEU A 229 -17.03 -9.28 -3.37
N PRO A 230 -16.95 -8.81 -4.63
CA PRO A 230 -17.03 -9.70 -5.79
C PRO A 230 -15.94 -10.77 -5.79
N SER A 231 -16.23 -11.94 -6.35
CA SER A 231 -15.23 -13.00 -6.48
C SER A 231 -14.03 -12.54 -7.32
N GLY A 232 -12.83 -12.94 -6.91
CA GLY A 232 -11.57 -12.59 -7.60
C GLY A 232 -11.06 -11.16 -7.37
N ILE A 233 -11.81 -10.26 -6.71
CA ILE A 233 -11.30 -8.90 -6.43
C ILE A 233 -10.10 -8.93 -5.48
N MET A 234 -10.01 -9.95 -4.61
CA MET A 234 -8.94 -10.14 -3.62
C MET A 234 -7.54 -10.13 -4.24
N ASP A 235 -7.38 -10.70 -5.44
CA ASP A 235 -6.11 -10.72 -6.17
C ASP A 235 -5.65 -9.33 -6.60
N SER A 236 -6.58 -8.37 -6.65
CA SER A 236 -6.32 -6.96 -6.93
C SER A 236 -6.30 -6.08 -5.69
N MET A 237 -6.41 -6.65 -4.48
CA MET A 237 -6.41 -5.90 -3.23
C MET A 237 -5.11 -6.05 -2.45
N GLN A 238 -4.83 -5.04 -1.63
CA GLN A 238 -3.72 -5.03 -0.70
C GLN A 238 -4.14 -4.43 0.64
N LEU A 239 -3.53 -4.91 1.72
CA LEU A 239 -3.53 -4.23 3.01
C LEU A 239 -2.43 -3.17 3.01
N GLU A 240 -2.81 -1.91 3.20
CA GLU A 240 -1.89 -0.79 3.38
C GLU A 240 -1.75 -0.44 4.85
N VAL A 241 -0.51 -0.38 5.33
CA VAL A 241 -0.19 0.06 6.69
C VAL A 241 0.81 1.22 6.61
N VAL A 242 0.46 2.34 7.25
CA VAL A 242 1.34 3.50 7.37
C VAL A 242 1.41 3.89 8.85
N LEU A 243 2.63 3.97 9.35
CA LEU A 243 2.96 4.25 10.75
C LEU A 243 3.81 5.52 10.84
N GLU A 244 3.59 6.33 11.87
CA GLU A 244 4.37 7.52 12.20
C GLU A 244 4.67 7.57 13.70
N GLY A 245 5.77 8.23 14.10
CA GLY A 245 6.11 8.46 15.51
C GLY A 245 7.34 7.70 16.01
N GLY A 246 7.25 7.12 17.21
CA GLY A 246 8.35 6.44 17.88
C GLY A 246 8.75 5.13 17.19
N SER A 247 9.98 4.66 17.41
CA SER A 247 10.41 3.35 16.87
C SER A 247 9.81 2.18 17.65
N GLY A 248 9.44 1.09 16.99
CA GLY A 248 8.94 -0.09 17.68
C GLY A 248 8.51 -1.23 16.76
N ILE A 249 7.68 -2.12 17.31
CA ILE A 249 7.13 -3.26 16.58
C ILE A 249 5.63 -3.06 16.40
N ALA A 250 5.19 -3.17 15.16
CA ALA A 250 3.80 -3.38 14.79
C ALA A 250 3.56 -4.88 14.66
N ALA A 251 2.52 -5.41 15.30
CA ALA A 251 2.15 -6.82 15.19
C ALA A 251 0.80 -6.94 14.46
N LEU A 252 0.80 -7.59 13.31
CA LEU A 252 -0.37 -7.86 12.49
C LEU A 252 -0.84 -9.30 12.74
N PHE A 253 -2.15 -9.49 12.83
CA PHE A 253 -2.79 -10.78 13.11
C PHE A 253 -3.93 -11.05 12.14
N TRP A 254 -4.06 -12.31 11.70
CA TRP A 254 -5.23 -12.81 10.97
C TRP A 254 -5.35 -14.32 11.20
N GLY A 255 -6.54 -14.81 11.55
CA GLY A 255 -6.68 -16.21 12.00
C GLY A 255 -5.69 -16.54 13.13
N ASP A 256 -4.91 -17.62 12.94
CA ASP A 256 -3.81 -18.04 13.84
C ASP A 256 -2.44 -17.50 13.43
N GLN A 257 -2.38 -16.69 12.37
CA GLN A 257 -1.15 -16.13 11.83
C GLN A 257 -0.78 -14.82 12.52
N LYS A 258 0.52 -14.59 12.63
CA LYS A 258 1.11 -13.36 13.15
C LYS A 258 2.27 -12.93 12.27
N LEU A 259 2.28 -11.66 11.92
CA LEU A 259 3.39 -10.97 11.27
C LEU A 259 3.85 -9.83 12.16
N THR A 260 5.15 -9.64 12.28
CA THR A 260 5.75 -8.51 12.96
C THR A 260 6.46 -7.60 11.98
N TYR A 261 6.29 -6.30 12.14
CA TYR A 261 6.92 -5.27 11.33
C TYR A 261 7.71 -4.32 12.22
N ARG A 262 8.99 -4.09 11.89
CA ARG A 262 9.84 -3.14 12.59
C ARG A 262 9.66 -1.73 12.01
N HIS A 263 9.03 -0.86 12.80
CA HIS A 263 8.97 0.57 12.53
C HIS A 263 10.24 1.25 13.06
N GLY A 264 11.01 1.85 12.16
CA GLY A 264 12.28 2.54 12.48
C GLY A 264 12.12 3.92 13.14
N GLY A 265 10.90 4.44 13.25
CA GLY A 265 10.60 5.81 13.69
C GLY A 265 10.25 6.74 12.52
N GLU A 266 9.88 7.99 12.86
CA GLU A 266 9.41 9.05 11.97
C GLU A 266 8.18 8.67 11.15
N LYS A 267 8.38 7.93 10.05
CA LYS A 267 7.35 7.43 9.16
C LYS A 267 7.81 6.18 8.42
N SER A 268 6.95 5.17 8.35
CA SER A 268 7.18 4.00 7.51
C SER A 268 5.88 3.46 6.92
N ALA A 269 5.97 2.81 5.77
CA ALA A 269 4.85 2.13 5.14
C ALA A 269 5.27 0.74 4.69
N PHE A 270 4.30 -0.18 4.71
CA PHE A 270 4.40 -1.47 4.05
C PHE A 270 3.03 -1.89 3.52
N SER A 271 3.04 -2.78 2.53
CA SER A 271 1.83 -3.30 1.91
C SER A 271 1.90 -4.82 1.84
N LEU A 272 0.77 -5.48 2.06
CA LEU A 272 0.63 -6.92 1.94
C LEU A 272 -0.39 -7.21 0.83
N PRO A 273 -0.02 -7.97 -0.22
CA PRO A 273 -0.98 -8.50 -1.18
C PRO A 273 -2.04 -9.33 -0.44
N CYS A 274 -3.32 -9.08 -0.72
CA CYS A 274 -4.38 -9.81 -0.03
C CYS A 274 -4.44 -11.31 -0.39
N SER A 275 -3.79 -11.72 -1.48
CA SER A 275 -3.58 -13.13 -1.83
C SER A 275 -2.80 -13.91 -0.76
N LEU A 276 -2.07 -13.23 0.15
CA LEU A 276 -1.43 -13.87 1.30
C LEU A 276 -2.43 -14.39 2.34
N PHE A 277 -3.69 -13.93 2.31
CA PHE A 277 -4.72 -14.32 3.26
C PHE A 277 -5.55 -15.50 2.71
N ALA A 278 -4.91 -16.67 2.58
CA ALA A 278 -5.45 -17.86 1.90
C ALA A 278 -6.89 -18.26 2.31
N ASP A 279 -7.27 -18.07 3.58
CA ASP A 279 -8.58 -18.49 4.13
C ASP A 279 -9.60 -17.36 4.27
N THR A 280 -9.39 -16.19 3.64
CA THR A 280 -10.27 -15.01 3.77
C THR A 280 -10.68 -14.74 5.22
N PRO A 281 -9.75 -14.27 6.07
CA PRO A 281 -9.95 -14.18 7.51
C PRO A 281 -11.17 -13.30 7.87
N ASP A 282 -11.92 -13.73 8.89
CA ASP A 282 -13.04 -12.95 9.44
C ASP A 282 -12.58 -11.60 10.02
N ARG A 283 -11.29 -11.48 10.39
CA ARG A 283 -10.69 -10.27 10.93
C ARG A 283 -9.21 -10.15 10.61
N ILE A 284 -8.74 -8.91 10.45
CA ILE A 284 -7.33 -8.55 10.44
C ILE A 284 -7.12 -7.50 11.54
N ALA A 285 -6.13 -7.70 12.41
CA ALA A 285 -5.84 -6.81 13.51
C ALA A 285 -4.38 -6.34 13.51
N LEU A 286 -4.14 -5.15 14.03
CA LEU A 286 -2.83 -4.51 14.15
C LEU A 286 -2.67 -3.95 15.57
N ASP A 287 -1.63 -4.41 16.26
CA ASP A 287 -1.19 -3.88 17.54
C ASP A 287 0.05 -3.02 17.38
N VAL A 288 0.03 -1.82 17.95
CA VAL A 288 1.19 -0.91 18.01
C VAL A 288 1.32 -0.31 19.41
N LYS A 289 2.51 0.14 19.79
CA LYS A 289 2.70 0.92 21.02
C LYS A 289 2.03 2.29 20.91
N ASP A 290 1.66 2.88 22.04
CA ASP A 290 0.95 4.18 22.08
C ASP A 290 1.73 5.37 21.49
N ASP A 291 3.05 5.29 21.43
CA ASP A 291 3.91 6.31 20.79
C ASP A 291 4.01 6.14 19.27
N ILE A 292 3.38 5.10 18.70
CA ILE A 292 3.26 4.86 17.26
C ILE A 292 1.85 5.18 16.82
N ARG A 293 1.72 6.18 15.95
CA ARG A 293 0.45 6.56 15.33
C ARG A 293 0.23 5.76 14.05
N VAL A 294 -0.94 5.13 13.93
CA VAL A 294 -1.38 4.50 12.67
C VAL A 294 -2.06 5.55 11.82
N ILE A 295 -1.45 5.89 10.69
CA ILE A 295 -1.96 6.84 9.70
C ILE A 295 -2.89 6.14 8.71
N SER A 296 -2.55 4.90 8.36
CA SER A 296 -3.38 4.06 7.49
C SER A 296 -3.32 2.63 7.99
N PHE A 297 -4.48 2.00 8.07
CA PHE A 297 -4.64 0.57 8.24
C PHE A 297 -5.90 0.19 7.49
N CYS A 298 -5.75 -0.12 6.21
CA CYS A 298 -6.89 -0.39 5.34
C CYS A 298 -6.60 -1.39 4.23
N VAL A 299 -7.61 -2.21 3.91
CA VAL A 299 -7.67 -3.03 2.71
C VAL A 299 -8.26 -2.19 1.59
N VAL A 300 -7.52 -2.07 0.50
CA VAL A 300 -7.89 -1.24 -0.66
C VAL A 300 -7.57 -1.96 -1.96
N GLN A 301 -8.24 -1.57 -3.04
CA GLN A 301 -7.90 -2.03 -4.37
C GLN A 301 -6.58 -1.39 -4.82
N SER A 302 -5.64 -2.21 -5.31
CA SER A 302 -4.39 -1.76 -5.90
C SER A 302 -4.66 -0.92 -7.14
N LYS A 303 -3.96 0.20 -7.27
CA LYS A 303 -4.17 1.20 -8.35
C LYS A 303 -3.79 0.71 -9.75
N ALA A 304 -3.03 -0.39 -9.85
CA ALA A 304 -2.59 -0.95 -11.12
C ALA A 304 -2.74 -2.47 -11.10
N THR A 305 -3.65 -2.99 -11.91
CA THR A 305 -3.85 -4.45 -12.10
C THR A 305 -2.70 -5.14 -12.82
N THR A 306 -1.70 -4.39 -13.30
CA THR A 306 -0.58 -4.90 -14.10
C THR A 306 0.80 -4.70 -13.46
N GLU A 307 0.91 -3.94 -12.37
CA GLU A 307 2.18 -3.75 -11.66
C GLU A 307 2.40 -4.88 -10.64
N LEU A 308 3.65 -5.35 -10.54
CA LEU A 308 4.04 -6.29 -9.49
C LEU A 308 3.85 -5.67 -8.10
N ALA A 309 3.41 -6.50 -7.17
CA ALA A 309 3.28 -6.11 -5.77
C ALA A 309 4.62 -5.61 -5.22
N ARG A 310 4.57 -4.53 -4.44
CA ARG A 310 5.72 -3.99 -3.72
C ARG A 310 5.65 -4.49 -2.29
N ILE A 311 6.65 -5.27 -1.89
CA ILE A 311 6.63 -6.00 -0.62
C ILE A 311 7.92 -5.79 0.15
N ASP A 312 7.83 -5.94 1.47
CA ASP A 312 9.02 -6.11 2.30
C ASP A 312 9.61 -7.52 2.06
N PRO A 313 10.91 -7.66 1.77
CA PRO A 313 11.48 -8.95 1.38
C PRO A 313 11.37 -10.04 2.45
N GLY A 314 11.20 -9.68 3.73
CA GLY A 314 11.02 -10.64 4.82
C GLY A 314 9.82 -11.57 4.61
N LEU A 315 8.81 -11.13 3.85
CA LEU A 315 7.66 -11.94 3.49
C LEU A 315 8.02 -13.21 2.71
N LEU A 316 9.11 -13.18 1.92
CA LEU A 316 9.56 -14.35 1.17
C LEU A 316 10.03 -15.49 2.08
N VAL A 317 10.47 -15.18 3.30
CA VAL A 317 11.00 -16.15 4.26
C VAL A 317 9.91 -16.58 5.25
N TYR A 318 9.16 -15.62 5.80
CA TYR A 318 8.28 -15.90 6.94
C TYR A 318 6.83 -16.18 6.55
N HIS A 319 6.40 -15.77 5.36
CA HIS A 319 5.01 -15.90 4.90
C HIS A 319 4.95 -16.30 3.42
N ALA A 320 5.88 -17.17 3.02
CA ALA A 320 6.18 -17.49 1.64
C ALA A 320 4.91 -17.74 0.78
N PRO A 321 4.66 -16.94 -0.26
CA PRO A 321 3.40 -16.92 -1.03
C PRO A 321 3.29 -17.97 -2.14
N LEU A 322 4.03 -19.08 -2.08
CA LEU A 322 4.11 -20.01 -3.21
C LEU A 322 3.02 -21.07 -3.14
N ASP A 323 2.17 -21.03 -4.15
CA ASP A 323 1.28 -22.12 -4.56
C ASP A 323 2.03 -23.10 -5.51
N ASP A 324 1.32 -23.73 -6.44
CA ASP A 324 1.87 -24.65 -7.46
C ASP A 324 2.75 -23.99 -8.55
N LYS A 325 3.02 -22.68 -8.45
CA LYS A 325 3.81 -21.92 -9.43
C LYS A 325 5.31 -22.21 -9.30
N PRO A 326 6.10 -22.05 -10.39
CA PRO A 326 7.55 -22.28 -10.34
C PRO A 326 8.29 -21.26 -9.46
N TYR A 327 7.79 -20.03 -9.43
CA TYR A 327 8.31 -18.96 -8.59
C TYR A 327 7.22 -17.93 -8.25
N TYR A 328 7.45 -17.20 -7.18
CA TYR A 328 6.74 -15.98 -6.83
C TYR A 328 7.60 -14.78 -7.20
N LEU A 329 6.97 -13.73 -7.70
CA LEU A 329 7.63 -12.52 -8.18
C LEU A 329 6.99 -11.28 -7.56
N ALA A 330 7.84 -10.40 -7.03
CA ALA A 330 7.45 -9.10 -6.50
C ALA A 330 8.55 -8.06 -6.72
N ARG A 331 8.30 -6.82 -6.29
CA ARG A 331 9.28 -5.74 -6.20
C ARG A 331 9.61 -5.43 -4.74
N TRP A 332 10.83 -5.02 -4.46
CA TRP A 332 11.19 -4.54 -3.13
C TRP A 332 10.51 -3.20 -2.85
N ASP A 333 9.76 -3.10 -1.76
CA ASP A 333 9.06 -1.88 -1.35
C ASP A 333 9.94 -0.62 -1.23
N LEU A 334 11.16 -0.76 -0.69
CA LEU A 334 12.12 0.34 -0.53
C LEU A 334 12.96 0.59 -1.79
N ARG A 335 13.15 -0.43 -2.64
CA ARG A 335 13.86 -0.33 -3.92
C ARG A 335 13.00 -0.92 -5.05
N PRO A 336 11.93 -0.24 -5.51
CA PRO A 336 10.98 -0.82 -6.45
C PRO A 336 11.60 -1.27 -7.78
N GLU A 337 12.78 -0.79 -8.14
CA GLU A 337 13.55 -1.25 -9.28
C GLU A 337 14.13 -2.67 -9.12
N VAL A 338 14.19 -3.23 -7.90
CA VAL A 338 14.68 -4.58 -7.62
C VAL A 338 13.53 -5.59 -7.72
N LEU A 339 13.70 -6.60 -8.58
CA LEU A 339 12.81 -7.76 -8.64
C LEU A 339 13.22 -8.81 -7.61
N LEU A 340 12.24 -9.31 -6.87
CA LEU A 340 12.42 -10.36 -5.87
C LEU A 340 11.82 -11.66 -6.40
N PHE A 341 12.65 -12.69 -6.57
CA PHE A 341 12.24 -14.04 -6.90
C PHE A 341 12.29 -14.93 -5.67
N LEU A 342 11.22 -15.68 -5.45
CA LEU A 342 11.23 -16.85 -4.58
C LEU A 342 10.91 -18.07 -5.44
N PHE A 343 11.91 -18.90 -5.69
CA PHE A 343 11.73 -20.16 -6.43
C PHE A 343 11.23 -21.27 -5.50
N LYS A 344 10.45 -22.18 -6.07
CA LYS A 344 9.93 -23.35 -5.35
C LYS A 344 11.03 -24.31 -4.90
N ASP A 345 11.98 -24.62 -5.79
CA ASP A 345 13.10 -25.54 -5.52
C ASP A 345 14.34 -25.17 -6.33
N TYR A 346 15.49 -25.74 -5.98
CA TYR A 346 16.76 -25.43 -6.65
C TYR A 346 16.76 -25.89 -8.10
N ALA A 347 16.04 -26.97 -8.42
CA ALA A 347 15.97 -27.49 -9.78
C ALA A 347 15.24 -26.51 -10.71
N ILE A 348 14.21 -25.82 -10.23
CA ILE A 348 13.55 -24.74 -10.96
C ILE A 348 14.49 -23.53 -11.06
N GLN A 349 15.09 -23.06 -9.96
CA GLN A 349 16.02 -21.92 -9.98
C GLN A 349 17.16 -22.14 -10.99
N ASP A 350 17.74 -23.35 -11.03
CA ASP A 350 18.83 -23.71 -11.94
C ASP A 350 18.44 -23.57 -13.42
N ARG A 351 17.20 -23.92 -13.80
CA ARG A 351 16.73 -23.78 -15.20
C ARG A 351 16.69 -22.32 -15.67
N TYR A 352 16.57 -21.39 -14.74
CA TYR A 352 16.57 -19.94 -15.03
C TYR A 352 17.96 -19.33 -14.93
N LEU A 353 18.73 -19.67 -13.89
CA LEU A 353 19.87 -18.85 -13.44
C LEU A 353 21.21 -19.57 -13.44
N LYS A 354 21.26 -20.91 -13.62
CA LYS A 354 22.52 -21.66 -13.55
C LYS A 354 23.52 -21.21 -14.61
N ARG A 355 23.12 -21.18 -15.89
CA ARG A 355 24.06 -20.77 -16.96
C ARG A 355 24.50 -19.32 -16.83
N LEU A 356 23.61 -18.46 -16.35
CA LEU A 356 23.91 -17.06 -16.05
C LEU A 356 24.99 -16.94 -14.97
N ALA A 357 24.89 -17.69 -13.87
CA ALA A 357 25.93 -17.70 -12.82
C ALA A 357 27.31 -18.07 -13.37
N PHE A 358 27.36 -19.07 -14.25
CA PHE A 358 28.61 -19.48 -14.90
C PHE A 358 29.16 -18.39 -15.82
N PHE A 359 28.28 -17.71 -16.55
CA PHE A 359 28.65 -16.62 -17.45
C PHE A 359 29.15 -15.38 -16.71
N VAL A 360 28.62 -15.06 -15.52
CA VAL A 360 28.93 -13.81 -14.81
C VAL A 360 30.11 -13.96 -13.84
N GLU A 361 30.15 -15.02 -13.04
CA GLU A 361 31.00 -15.06 -11.83
C GLU A 361 31.99 -16.23 -11.78
N LYS A 362 31.66 -17.38 -12.41
CA LYS A 362 32.47 -18.58 -12.22
C LYS A 362 33.78 -18.55 -13.00
N ILE A 363 34.87 -18.80 -12.29
CA ILE A 363 36.21 -18.89 -12.86
C ILE A 363 36.26 -19.94 -13.98
N GLY A 364 36.86 -19.56 -15.12
CA GLY A 364 36.94 -20.41 -16.32
C GLY A 364 35.70 -20.38 -17.22
N PHE A 365 34.61 -19.72 -16.81
CA PHE A 365 33.39 -19.56 -17.60
C PHE A 365 33.00 -18.10 -17.86
N ALA A 366 33.48 -17.16 -17.05
CA ALA A 366 33.14 -15.74 -17.16
C ALA A 366 33.22 -15.23 -18.62
N GLY A 367 32.13 -14.66 -19.12
CA GLY A 367 31.98 -14.17 -20.49
C GLY A 367 31.72 -15.22 -21.57
N ARG A 368 31.63 -16.52 -21.23
CA ARG A 368 31.38 -17.63 -22.15
C ARG A 368 30.06 -18.32 -21.85
N LEU A 369 29.22 -18.51 -22.87
CA LEU A 369 28.00 -19.31 -22.78
C LEU A 369 28.38 -20.80 -22.78
N ALA A 370 28.13 -21.48 -21.65
CA ALA A 370 28.37 -22.92 -21.51
C ALA A 370 27.16 -23.74 -22.00
N GLN A 371 27.42 -24.83 -22.71
CA GLN A 371 26.38 -25.78 -23.10
C GLN A 371 25.83 -26.53 -21.87
N ASP A 372 24.59 -27.01 -21.94
CA ASP A 372 23.96 -27.75 -20.84
C ASP A 372 24.78 -28.97 -20.40
N SER A 373 25.36 -29.70 -21.36
CA SER A 373 26.22 -30.85 -21.08
C SER A 373 27.49 -30.48 -20.30
N GLU A 374 27.98 -29.25 -20.38
CA GLU A 374 29.16 -28.80 -19.65
C GLU A 374 28.84 -28.47 -18.19
N ILE A 375 27.61 -28.06 -17.90
CA ILE A 375 27.20 -27.57 -16.57
C ILE A 375 26.21 -28.49 -15.85
N ALA A 376 25.74 -29.56 -16.49
CA ALA A 376 24.75 -30.48 -15.94
C ALA A 376 25.14 -30.99 -14.55
N ASP A 377 26.35 -31.54 -14.42
CA ASP A 377 26.86 -32.16 -13.19
C ASP A 377 27.53 -31.16 -12.23
N LEU A 378 27.59 -29.89 -12.60
CA LEU A 378 28.21 -28.85 -11.77
C LEU A 378 27.17 -28.21 -10.86
N HIS A 379 27.54 -27.90 -9.62
CA HIS A 379 26.64 -27.21 -8.69
C HIS A 379 26.35 -25.78 -9.16
N GLY A 380 25.09 -25.35 -9.09
CA GLY A 380 24.68 -23.95 -9.24
C GLY A 380 25.09 -23.10 -8.02
N TRP A 381 24.45 -21.94 -7.85
CA TRP A 381 24.45 -21.24 -6.57
C TRP A 381 23.11 -21.47 -5.88
N ASN A 382 23.08 -21.35 -4.55
CA ASN A 382 21.85 -21.60 -3.78
C ASN A 382 20.90 -20.39 -3.78
N ALA A 383 21.44 -19.22 -4.08
CA ALA A 383 20.73 -17.97 -4.25
C ALA A 383 21.50 -17.15 -5.31
N HIS A 384 20.87 -16.12 -5.85
CA HIS A 384 21.49 -15.32 -6.91
C HIS A 384 21.06 -13.87 -6.86
N ASP A 385 21.96 -13.00 -7.30
CA ASP A 385 21.74 -11.61 -7.61
C ASP A 385 22.32 -11.26 -8.98
N TYR A 386 21.68 -10.37 -9.73
CA TYR A 386 22.29 -9.85 -10.95
C TYR A 386 21.89 -8.40 -11.22
N ARG A 387 22.87 -7.61 -11.63
CA ARG A 387 22.66 -6.25 -12.16
C ARG A 387 22.27 -6.26 -13.64
N PRO A 388 21.59 -5.19 -14.12
CA PRO A 388 21.18 -5.02 -15.51
C PRO A 388 22.28 -5.25 -16.55
N GLU A 389 23.52 -4.85 -16.25
CA GLU A 389 24.66 -4.95 -17.16
C GLU A 389 25.01 -6.41 -17.48
N ASP A 390 25.00 -7.27 -16.46
CA ASP A 390 25.35 -8.67 -16.62
C ASP A 390 24.24 -9.45 -17.31
N LEU A 391 22.98 -9.16 -16.96
CA LEU A 391 21.80 -9.71 -17.63
C LEU A 391 21.76 -9.33 -19.12
N ALA A 392 21.94 -8.04 -19.43
CA ALA A 392 21.94 -7.57 -20.81
C ALA A 392 23.08 -8.20 -21.61
N ARG A 393 24.29 -8.27 -21.02
CA ARG A 393 25.46 -8.88 -21.65
C ARG A 393 25.24 -10.37 -21.95
N PHE A 394 24.62 -11.12 -21.04
CA PHE A 394 24.30 -12.53 -21.25
C PHE A 394 23.36 -12.72 -22.45
N PHE A 395 22.22 -12.02 -22.47
CA PHE A 395 21.24 -12.19 -23.54
C PHE A 395 21.68 -11.58 -24.88
N ASP A 396 22.43 -10.47 -24.87
CA ASP A 396 23.01 -9.89 -26.09
C ASP A 396 24.07 -10.82 -26.69
N THR A 397 24.90 -11.45 -25.85
CA THR A 397 25.87 -12.47 -26.28
C THR A 397 25.17 -13.69 -26.87
N ALA A 398 24.10 -14.17 -26.24
CA ALA A 398 23.31 -15.29 -26.75
C ALA A 398 22.69 -14.97 -28.11
N ALA A 399 22.14 -13.76 -28.28
CA ALA A 399 21.60 -13.29 -29.54
C ALA A 399 22.68 -13.19 -30.64
N ALA A 400 23.82 -12.58 -30.32
CA ALA A 400 24.93 -12.40 -31.27
C ALA A 400 25.52 -13.73 -31.74
N GLN A 401 25.66 -14.71 -30.84
CA GLN A 401 26.19 -16.04 -31.15
C GLN A 401 25.14 -17.01 -31.70
N LYS A 402 23.86 -16.59 -31.77
CA LYS A 402 22.72 -17.48 -32.05
C LYS A 402 22.70 -18.71 -31.13
N PHE A 403 23.08 -18.51 -29.87
CA PHE A 403 23.12 -19.55 -28.87
C PHE A 403 21.70 -20.00 -28.51
N PRO A 404 21.42 -21.31 -28.47
CA PRO A 404 20.09 -21.82 -28.13
C PRO A 404 19.82 -21.66 -26.63
N LEU A 405 18.93 -20.73 -26.27
CA LEU A 405 18.42 -20.58 -24.91
C LEU A 405 17.33 -21.61 -24.60
N SER A 406 17.20 -22.00 -23.33
CA SER A 406 16.10 -22.83 -22.83
C SER A 406 14.77 -22.06 -22.85
N ALA A 407 13.67 -22.77 -22.62
CA ALA A 407 12.35 -22.12 -22.50
C ALA A 407 12.31 -21.14 -21.32
N GLU A 408 12.85 -21.54 -20.17
CA GLU A 408 12.92 -20.73 -18.95
C GLU A 408 13.83 -19.50 -19.10
N GLU A 409 14.94 -19.60 -19.82
CA GLU A 409 15.80 -18.43 -20.07
C GLU A 409 15.16 -17.45 -21.05
N ILE A 410 14.39 -17.94 -22.03
CA ILE A 410 13.59 -17.10 -22.90
C ILE A 410 12.48 -16.41 -22.10
N GLU A 411 11.81 -17.14 -21.21
CA GLU A 411 10.81 -16.58 -20.28
C GLU A 411 11.43 -15.47 -19.42
N LEU A 412 12.57 -15.74 -18.80
CA LEU A 412 13.31 -14.77 -18.00
C LEU A 412 13.65 -13.53 -18.81
N ARG A 413 14.17 -13.67 -20.03
CA ARG A 413 14.49 -12.54 -20.90
C ARG A 413 13.28 -11.65 -21.15
N GLU A 414 12.16 -12.23 -21.56
CA GLU A 414 10.95 -11.46 -21.87
C GLU A 414 10.36 -10.81 -20.62
N LEU A 415 10.42 -11.48 -19.46
CA LEU A 415 10.06 -10.90 -18.17
C LEU A 415 10.93 -9.69 -17.83
N LEU A 416 12.26 -9.81 -17.92
CA LEU A 416 13.17 -8.72 -17.60
C LEU A 416 13.01 -7.52 -18.53
N ILE A 417 12.64 -7.75 -19.79
CA ILE A 417 12.29 -6.68 -20.75
C ILE A 417 10.99 -6.00 -20.35
N LYS A 418 9.95 -6.78 -20.05
CA LYS A 418 8.65 -6.27 -19.60
C LYS A 418 8.80 -5.40 -18.34
N GLU A 419 9.64 -5.84 -17.40
CA GLU A 419 9.85 -5.18 -16.13
C GLU A 419 10.93 -4.08 -16.15
N GLY A 420 11.55 -3.84 -17.32
CA GLY A 420 12.50 -2.75 -17.55
C GLY A 420 13.89 -2.95 -16.94
N VAL A 421 14.23 -4.16 -16.50
CA VAL A 421 15.56 -4.52 -15.97
C VAL A 421 16.59 -4.58 -17.10
N ILE A 422 16.18 -5.04 -18.28
CA ILE A 422 16.93 -4.93 -19.53
C ILE A 422 16.02 -4.36 -20.61
N LEU A 423 16.59 -3.81 -21.69
CA LEU A 423 15.82 -3.14 -22.74
C LEU A 423 16.21 -3.68 -24.12
N LYS A 424 15.24 -3.72 -25.05
CA LYS A 424 15.48 -3.96 -26.47
C LYS A 424 15.81 -2.63 -27.15
N ASN A 425 17.00 -2.52 -27.76
CA ASN A 425 17.40 -1.40 -28.60
C ASN A 425 17.74 -1.90 -30.01
N GLY A 426 16.74 -1.90 -30.90
CA GLY A 426 16.84 -2.56 -32.19
C GLY A 426 17.06 -4.07 -32.01
N THR A 427 18.16 -4.58 -32.54
CA THR A 427 18.56 -5.99 -32.39
C THR A 427 19.40 -6.27 -31.15
N ARG A 428 19.82 -5.23 -30.42
CA ARG A 428 20.65 -5.39 -29.22
C ARG A 428 19.83 -5.40 -27.95
N ILE A 429 20.37 -6.09 -26.96
CA ILE A 429 19.85 -6.07 -25.58
C ILE A 429 20.80 -5.21 -24.75
N VAL A 430 20.26 -4.18 -24.10
CA VAL A 430 21.04 -3.21 -23.34
C VAL A 430 20.56 -3.14 -21.89
N PRO A 431 21.40 -2.68 -20.96
CA PRO A 431 21.02 -2.57 -19.55
C PRO A 431 19.85 -1.61 -19.36
N GLY A 432 18.89 -2.00 -18.51
CA GLY A 432 17.80 -1.16 -18.02
C GLY A 432 18.14 -0.58 -16.65
N LYS A 433 17.24 -0.74 -15.68
CA LYS A 433 17.44 -0.29 -14.29
C LYS A 433 17.09 -1.38 -13.29
N GLY A 434 17.72 -1.32 -12.12
CA GLY A 434 17.36 -2.17 -10.99
C GLY A 434 18.34 -3.30 -10.74
N ALA A 435 17.81 -4.44 -10.31
CA ALA A 435 18.52 -5.69 -10.11
C ALA A 435 17.50 -6.83 -10.02
N ILE A 436 17.97 -8.07 -10.06
CA ILE A 436 17.20 -9.22 -9.59
C ILE A 436 17.89 -9.84 -8.39
N VAL A 437 17.10 -10.35 -7.45
CA VAL A 437 17.55 -11.21 -6.35
C VAL A 437 16.66 -12.44 -6.31
N SER A 438 17.23 -13.58 -5.94
CA SER A 438 16.50 -14.84 -5.85
C SER A 438 16.95 -15.68 -4.66
N ILE A 439 15.97 -16.28 -4.01
CA ILE A 439 16.17 -17.35 -3.04
C ILE A 439 15.22 -18.50 -3.36
N THR A 440 15.41 -19.64 -2.71
CA THR A 440 14.61 -20.85 -2.92
C THR A 440 13.93 -21.30 -1.61
N GLN A 441 12.68 -21.76 -1.69
CA GLN A 441 11.94 -22.32 -0.55
C GLN A 441 12.54 -23.60 0.00
N GLU A 442 13.15 -24.44 -0.85
CA GLU A 442 13.86 -25.66 -0.46
C GLU A 442 15.03 -25.40 0.51
N SER A 443 15.58 -24.18 0.55
CA SER A 443 16.59 -23.83 1.56
C SER A 443 16.02 -23.99 2.97
N PRO A 444 16.76 -24.61 3.91
CA PRO A 444 16.40 -24.60 5.33
C PRO A 444 16.17 -23.18 5.84
N ALA A 445 15.21 -22.99 6.75
CA ALA A 445 14.81 -21.67 7.26
C ALA A 445 15.98 -20.81 7.76
N TYR A 446 17.00 -21.43 8.37
CA TYR A 446 18.17 -20.70 8.85
C TYR A 446 19.10 -20.17 7.75
N LEU A 447 19.07 -20.79 6.56
CA LEU A 447 19.80 -20.33 5.39
C LEU A 447 18.98 -19.31 4.59
N GLN A 448 17.66 -19.47 4.52
CA GLN A 448 16.80 -18.55 3.78
C GLN A 448 16.99 -17.08 4.19
N TYR A 449 16.97 -16.77 5.49
CA TYR A 449 17.16 -15.38 5.93
C TYR A 449 18.58 -14.86 5.65
N ARG A 450 19.59 -15.74 5.72
CA ARG A 450 20.99 -15.37 5.46
C ARG A 450 21.19 -15.10 3.98
N PHE A 451 20.72 -16.00 3.12
CA PHE A 451 20.73 -15.80 1.67
C PHE A 451 19.94 -14.56 1.30
N LEU A 452 18.74 -14.35 1.85
CA LEU A 452 17.99 -13.14 1.59
C LEU A 452 18.78 -11.87 1.97
N ALA A 453 19.39 -11.82 3.15
CA ALA A 453 20.22 -10.68 3.55
C ALA A 453 21.45 -10.52 2.64
N HIS A 454 22.06 -11.61 2.22
CA HIS A 454 23.17 -11.64 1.26
C HIS A 454 22.75 -11.03 -0.09
N GLU A 455 21.72 -11.57 -0.72
CA GLU A 455 21.26 -11.12 -2.03
C GLU A 455 20.74 -9.67 -2.02
N LEU A 456 20.01 -9.28 -0.96
CA LEU A 456 19.54 -7.90 -0.83
C LEU A 456 20.69 -6.90 -0.69
N SER A 457 21.82 -7.31 -0.10
CA SER A 457 23.00 -6.45 0.00
C SER A 457 23.61 -6.16 -1.37
N HIS A 458 23.64 -7.15 -2.27
CA HIS A 458 24.04 -6.97 -3.65
C HIS A 458 23.08 -6.05 -4.39
N ALA A 459 21.77 -6.20 -4.21
CA ALA A 459 20.79 -5.29 -4.78
C ALA A 459 21.01 -3.84 -4.33
N LEU A 460 21.37 -3.59 -3.06
CA LEU A 460 21.78 -2.26 -2.60
C LEU A 460 23.07 -1.79 -3.28
N PHE A 461 24.07 -2.66 -3.42
CA PHE A 461 25.32 -2.33 -4.12
C PHE A 461 25.09 -1.98 -5.61
N PHE A 462 24.12 -2.61 -6.27
CA PHE A 462 23.78 -2.29 -7.67
C PHE A 462 22.98 -1.00 -7.80
N THR A 463 22.04 -0.76 -6.90
CA THR A 463 21.03 0.29 -7.06
C THR A 463 21.34 1.57 -6.27
N ASP A 464 22.10 1.50 -5.18
CA ASP A 464 22.53 2.65 -4.38
C ASP A 464 23.98 3.03 -4.69
N GLY A 465 24.16 4.07 -5.51
CA GLY A 465 25.48 4.55 -5.88
C GLY A 465 26.35 4.97 -4.70
N ARG A 466 25.77 5.55 -3.64
CA ARG A 466 26.56 5.97 -2.46
C ARG A 466 27.01 4.75 -1.65
N TYR A 467 26.14 3.75 -1.51
CA TYR A 467 26.51 2.50 -0.85
C TYR A 467 27.61 1.78 -1.62
N ARG A 468 27.49 1.70 -2.95
CA ARG A 468 28.51 1.13 -3.83
C ARG A 468 29.85 1.84 -3.69
N ASP A 469 29.86 3.17 -3.75
CA ASP A 469 31.09 3.96 -3.66
C ASP A 469 31.77 3.77 -2.29
N LEU A 470 30.99 3.67 -1.20
CA LEU A 470 31.49 3.33 0.12
C LEU A 470 32.18 1.96 0.12
N VAL A 471 31.49 0.92 -0.36
CA VAL A 471 32.01 -0.45 -0.42
C VAL A 471 33.31 -0.52 -1.24
N LEU A 472 33.32 0.09 -2.44
CA LEU A 472 34.49 0.12 -3.30
C LEU A 472 35.67 0.84 -2.62
N SER A 473 35.42 1.98 -1.98
CA SER A 473 36.45 2.70 -1.20
C SER A 473 36.99 1.86 -0.05
N LEU A 474 36.13 1.16 0.68
CA LEU A 474 36.53 0.31 1.81
C LEU A 474 37.42 -0.85 1.34
N TYR A 475 37.02 -1.55 0.27
CA TYR A 475 37.82 -2.63 -0.30
C TYR A 475 39.17 -2.13 -0.84
N GLN A 476 39.20 -0.98 -1.51
CA GLN A 476 40.44 -0.40 -2.05
C GLN A 476 41.44 -0.02 -0.97
N LYS A 477 40.97 0.42 0.21
CA LYS A 477 41.82 0.82 1.34
C LYS A 477 42.44 -0.35 2.09
N MET A 478 41.90 -1.56 1.94
CA MET A 478 42.49 -2.75 2.56
C MET A 478 43.85 -3.06 1.95
N THR A 479 44.80 -3.41 2.81
CA THR A 479 46.10 -3.95 2.47
C THR A 479 45.98 -5.35 1.84
N ASP A 480 47.05 -5.82 1.21
CA ASP A 480 47.08 -7.17 0.64
C ASP A 480 46.95 -8.25 1.72
N ASP A 481 47.52 -8.02 2.91
CA ASP A 481 47.41 -8.92 4.06
C ASP A 481 45.96 -9.00 4.55
N GLU A 482 45.25 -7.87 4.65
CA GLU A 482 43.82 -7.85 5.01
C GLU A 482 42.92 -8.49 3.95
N LYS A 483 43.32 -8.46 2.67
CA LYS A 483 42.57 -9.12 1.58
C LYS A 483 42.87 -10.62 1.49
N TRP A 484 43.95 -11.09 2.10
CA TRP A 484 44.49 -12.43 1.91
C TRP A 484 43.43 -13.53 2.08
N PHE A 485 42.71 -13.51 3.21
CA PHE A 485 41.69 -14.53 3.49
C PHE A 485 40.54 -14.50 2.49
N LEU A 486 40.01 -13.31 2.18
CA LEU A 486 38.90 -13.14 1.24
C LEU A 486 39.27 -13.67 -0.16
N ILE A 487 40.46 -13.34 -0.66
CA ILE A 487 40.94 -13.82 -1.97
C ILE A 487 41.01 -15.35 -1.98
N ARG A 488 41.50 -15.99 -0.91
CA ARG A 488 41.61 -17.46 -0.87
C ARG A 488 40.25 -18.12 -0.72
N TYR A 489 39.42 -17.59 0.16
CA TYR A 489 38.08 -18.09 0.38
C TYR A 489 37.23 -18.00 -0.90
N PHE A 490 37.20 -16.85 -1.57
CA PHE A 490 36.43 -16.68 -2.82
C PHE A 490 37.01 -17.49 -3.99
N ARG A 491 38.34 -17.64 -4.07
CA ARG A 491 38.95 -18.55 -5.06
C ARG A 491 38.55 -20.00 -4.84
N TRP A 492 38.53 -20.47 -3.58
CA TRP A 492 38.05 -21.81 -3.23
C TRP A 492 36.57 -22.00 -3.61
N MET A 493 35.76 -20.97 -3.38
CA MET A 493 34.36 -20.92 -3.82
C MET A 493 34.18 -20.81 -5.34
N ARG A 494 35.26 -20.66 -6.14
CA ARG A 494 35.27 -20.56 -7.62
C ARG A 494 34.87 -19.20 -8.22
N TYR A 495 34.97 -18.12 -7.46
CA TYR A 495 34.82 -16.77 -8.00
C TYR A 495 36.05 -16.32 -8.82
N ASP A 496 35.82 -15.45 -9.80
CA ASP A 496 36.89 -14.72 -10.51
C ASP A 496 37.51 -13.63 -9.62
N VAL A 497 38.59 -13.98 -8.93
CA VAL A 497 39.26 -13.09 -7.96
C VAL A 497 40.10 -11.99 -8.59
N ASP A 498 40.25 -11.96 -9.93
CA ASP A 498 40.98 -10.90 -10.62
C ASP A 498 40.09 -9.65 -10.84
N SER A 499 38.78 -9.80 -10.62
CA SER A 499 37.80 -8.70 -10.68
C SER A 499 37.67 -8.00 -9.32
N SER A 500 38.31 -6.84 -9.16
CA SER A 500 38.22 -6.03 -7.93
C SER A 500 36.80 -5.57 -7.60
N TYR A 501 35.97 -5.35 -8.63
CA TYR A 501 34.55 -5.02 -8.47
C TYR A 501 33.77 -6.19 -7.87
N LEU A 502 33.95 -7.40 -8.41
CA LEU A 502 33.31 -8.61 -7.88
C LEU A 502 33.76 -8.88 -6.44
N MET A 503 35.07 -8.81 -6.18
CA MET A 503 35.62 -9.01 -4.85
C MET A 503 35.08 -8.04 -3.80
N ALA A 504 34.88 -6.76 -4.16
CA ALA A 504 34.27 -5.78 -3.27
C ALA A 504 32.77 -6.06 -3.03
N ASN A 505 32.05 -6.49 -4.07
CA ASN A 505 30.65 -6.86 -3.99
C ASN A 505 30.42 -8.10 -3.09
N GLU A 506 31.24 -9.13 -3.24
CA GLU A 506 31.21 -10.34 -2.40
C GLU A 506 31.62 -10.04 -0.96
N MET A 507 32.69 -9.24 -0.77
CA MET A 507 33.13 -8.85 0.57
C MET A 507 31.98 -8.22 1.35
N GLN A 508 31.30 -7.22 0.80
CA GLN A 508 30.24 -6.54 1.55
C GLN A 508 29.11 -7.52 1.92
N ALA A 509 28.70 -8.41 1.01
CA ALA A 509 27.62 -9.35 1.27
C ALA A 509 27.95 -10.31 2.41
N TYR A 510 29.16 -10.87 2.39
CA TYR A 510 29.64 -11.73 3.47
C TYR A 510 29.77 -11.02 4.82
N LEU A 511 30.06 -9.71 4.82
CA LEU A 511 30.14 -8.91 6.04
C LEU A 511 28.75 -8.55 6.60
N VAL A 512 27.74 -8.36 5.75
CA VAL A 512 26.42 -7.86 6.17
C VAL A 512 25.32 -8.92 6.25
N GLN A 513 25.52 -10.16 5.78
CA GLN A 513 24.49 -11.20 5.78
C GLN A 513 24.17 -11.79 7.18
N GLN A 514 24.94 -11.45 8.22
CA GLN A 514 24.67 -11.83 9.62
C GLN A 514 24.79 -10.62 10.56
N PRO A 515 24.19 -10.67 11.76
CA PRO A 515 24.37 -9.62 12.75
C PRO A 515 25.84 -9.36 13.07
N LEU A 516 26.20 -8.09 13.25
CA LEU A 516 27.58 -7.69 13.55
C LEU A 516 28.20 -8.44 14.73
N LYS A 517 27.41 -8.75 15.76
CA LYS A 517 27.84 -9.51 16.95
C LYS A 517 28.27 -10.95 16.64
N ASP A 518 27.80 -11.52 15.54
CA ASP A 518 28.06 -12.90 15.13
C ASP A 518 29.15 -12.97 14.05
N LEU A 519 29.62 -11.81 13.54
CA LEU A 519 30.55 -11.71 12.41
C LEU A 519 31.90 -12.37 12.70
N GLU A 520 32.50 -12.09 13.86
CA GLU A 520 33.81 -12.65 14.22
C GLU A 520 33.76 -14.18 14.21
N LYS A 521 32.78 -14.74 14.93
CA LYS A 521 32.53 -16.17 14.98
C LYS A 521 32.25 -16.77 13.61
N TYR A 522 31.51 -16.05 12.77
CA TYR A 522 31.21 -16.53 11.43
C TYR A 522 32.48 -16.64 10.59
N PHE A 523 33.36 -15.65 10.63
CA PHE A 523 34.61 -15.70 9.87
C PHE A 523 35.61 -16.71 10.43
N SER A 524 35.77 -16.81 11.75
CA SER A 524 36.70 -17.77 12.36
C SER A 524 36.17 -19.20 12.30
N ASP A 525 35.04 -19.46 12.95
CA ASP A 525 34.56 -20.82 13.26
C ASP A 525 33.72 -21.41 12.13
N THR A 526 33.22 -20.59 11.20
CA THR A 526 32.45 -21.08 10.05
C THR A 526 33.27 -21.05 8.77
N LEU A 527 33.78 -19.89 8.37
CA LEU A 527 34.50 -19.76 7.11
C LEU A 527 35.94 -20.27 7.23
N GLY A 528 36.64 -19.87 8.29
CA GLY A 528 38.02 -20.27 8.58
C GLY A 528 38.13 -21.78 8.72
N ASP A 529 37.32 -22.40 9.58
CA ASP A 529 37.32 -23.86 9.78
C ASP A 529 36.98 -24.64 8.50
N ARG A 530 36.02 -24.15 7.69
CA ARG A 530 35.72 -24.79 6.40
C ARG A 530 36.91 -24.73 5.45
N LEU A 531 37.54 -23.57 5.32
CA LEU A 531 38.69 -23.41 4.45
C LEU A 531 39.88 -24.23 4.95
N ALA A 532 40.14 -24.27 6.25
CA ALA A 532 41.19 -25.08 6.86
C ALA A 532 40.93 -26.59 6.72
N LYS A 533 39.67 -27.03 6.74
CA LYS A 533 39.31 -28.42 6.50
C LYS A 533 39.60 -28.86 5.06
N GLU A 534 39.29 -28.01 4.09
CA GLU A 534 39.55 -28.28 2.67
C GLU A 534 41.02 -28.05 2.28
N HIS A 535 41.72 -27.18 3.00
CA HIS A 535 43.14 -26.85 2.83
C HIS A 535 43.90 -26.95 4.15
N PRO A 536 44.16 -28.17 4.67
CA PRO A 536 44.85 -28.37 5.94
C PRO A 536 46.24 -27.72 6.00
N GLU A 537 46.92 -27.58 4.87
CA GLU A 537 48.20 -26.90 4.74
C GLU A 537 48.14 -25.40 5.05
N LEU A 538 46.96 -24.80 5.03
CA LEU A 538 46.73 -23.38 5.32
C LEU A 538 46.22 -23.15 6.75
N ALA A 539 45.96 -24.19 7.54
CA ALA A 539 45.27 -24.07 8.83
C ALA A 539 45.94 -23.08 9.79
N ASP A 540 47.26 -23.18 9.98
CA ASP A 540 48.01 -22.27 10.86
C ASP A 540 48.01 -20.83 10.34
N ALA A 541 48.10 -20.66 9.01
CA ALA A 541 48.05 -19.34 8.37
C ALA A 541 46.67 -18.69 8.50
N ILE A 542 45.59 -19.49 8.35
CA ILE A 542 44.22 -19.03 8.56
C ILE A 542 44.01 -18.61 10.01
N HIS A 543 44.47 -19.41 10.98
CA HIS A 543 44.40 -19.04 12.39
C HIS A 543 45.16 -17.73 12.67
N GLY A 544 46.40 -17.63 12.18
CA GLY A 544 47.22 -16.43 12.30
C GLY A 544 46.54 -15.20 11.70
N TYR A 545 45.92 -15.33 10.52
CA TYR A 545 45.14 -14.27 9.90
C TYR A 545 43.96 -13.84 10.79
N MET A 546 43.19 -14.78 11.33
CA MET A 546 42.03 -14.45 12.18
C MET A 546 42.45 -13.67 13.43
N GLN A 547 43.61 -13.96 14.00
CA GLN A 547 44.14 -13.22 15.15
C GLN A 547 44.61 -11.80 14.80
N GLN A 548 45.19 -11.61 13.61
CA GLN A 548 45.88 -10.37 13.25
C GLN A 548 45.02 -9.39 12.46
N HIS A 549 44.12 -9.87 11.60
CA HIS A 549 43.47 -9.05 10.56
C HIS A 549 41.93 -9.09 10.60
N LEU A 550 41.29 -10.00 11.35
CA LEU A 550 39.83 -10.07 11.43
C LEU A 550 39.19 -8.77 11.93
N SER A 551 39.87 -8.06 12.84
CA SER A 551 39.40 -6.77 13.36
C SER A 551 39.22 -5.70 12.28
N ALA A 552 40.00 -5.75 11.20
CA ALA A 552 39.85 -4.85 10.06
C ALA A 552 38.54 -5.12 9.30
N LEU A 553 38.20 -6.39 9.08
CA LEU A 553 36.92 -6.78 8.47
C LEU A 553 35.72 -6.36 9.35
N VAL A 554 35.85 -6.51 10.67
CA VAL A 554 34.81 -6.04 11.62
C VAL A 554 34.66 -4.51 11.57
N ALA A 555 35.76 -3.77 11.43
CA ALA A 555 35.71 -2.31 11.28
C ALA A 555 35.04 -1.87 9.97
N ILE A 556 35.23 -2.62 8.87
CA ILE A 556 34.50 -2.40 7.61
C ILE A 556 33.01 -2.69 7.81
N ALA A 557 32.66 -3.82 8.41
CA ALA A 557 31.27 -4.18 8.66
C ALA A 557 30.53 -3.14 9.51
N ARG A 558 31.18 -2.54 10.52
CA ARG A 558 30.62 -1.43 11.31
C ARG A 558 30.29 -0.20 10.47
N GLN A 559 31.13 0.13 9.49
CA GLN A 559 30.88 1.26 8.59
C GLN A 559 29.71 0.97 7.65
N LEU A 560 29.61 -0.25 7.15
CA LEU A 560 28.47 -0.70 6.34
C LEU A 560 27.17 -0.69 7.15
N ASP A 561 27.19 -1.23 8.37
CA ASP A 561 26.06 -1.23 9.32
C ASP A 561 25.56 0.19 9.61
N SER A 562 26.49 1.12 9.87
CA SER A 562 26.17 2.54 10.10
C SER A 562 25.47 3.18 8.88
N TYR A 563 25.92 2.87 7.67
CA TYR A 563 25.27 3.36 6.45
C TYR A 563 23.85 2.77 6.29
N LEU A 564 23.70 1.46 6.52
CA LEU A 564 22.43 0.75 6.42
C LEU A 564 21.40 1.30 7.42
N GLN A 565 21.83 1.55 8.66
CA GLN A 565 20.98 2.13 9.69
C GLN A 565 20.56 3.55 9.32
N ALA A 566 21.49 4.40 8.92
CA ALA A 566 21.21 5.80 8.60
C ALA A 566 20.36 5.97 7.34
N SER A 567 20.55 5.12 6.33
CA SER A 567 19.86 5.27 5.02
C SER A 567 18.54 4.52 4.96
N TYR A 568 18.40 3.41 5.69
CA TYR A 568 17.28 2.49 5.54
C TYR A 568 16.64 2.03 6.86
N GLY A 569 17.26 2.34 8.01
CA GLY A 569 16.86 1.76 9.30
C GLY A 569 17.14 0.26 9.41
N PHE A 570 18.01 -0.27 8.54
CA PHE A 570 18.43 -1.67 8.56
C PHE A 570 19.62 -1.91 9.49
N GLU A 571 19.85 -3.18 9.78
CA GLU A 571 21.02 -3.65 10.51
C GLU A 571 21.63 -4.83 9.73
N THR A 572 22.92 -5.04 9.89
CA THR A 572 23.59 -6.26 9.43
C THR A 572 22.82 -7.51 9.89
N GLY A 573 22.64 -8.46 8.96
CA GLY A 573 21.81 -9.66 9.14
C GLY A 573 20.30 -9.44 9.04
N ARG A 574 19.84 -8.19 8.81
CA ARG A 574 18.42 -7.85 8.71
C ARG A 574 18.20 -6.66 7.77
N LEU A 575 18.17 -6.93 6.47
CA LEU A 575 17.89 -5.95 5.41
C LEU A 575 16.40 -5.91 4.99
N TYR A 576 15.52 -6.18 5.95
CA TYR A 576 14.07 -6.25 5.78
C TYR A 576 13.39 -5.98 7.13
N ARG A 577 12.11 -5.62 7.14
CA ARG A 577 11.39 -5.17 8.34
C ARG A 577 10.35 -6.16 8.82
N VAL A 578 9.92 -7.07 7.95
CA VAL A 578 8.91 -8.09 8.27
C VAL A 578 9.55 -9.36 8.84
N ARG A 579 8.90 -9.93 9.87
CA ARG A 579 9.20 -11.24 10.41
C ARG A 579 7.96 -11.98 10.89
#